data_AF-A0A9D2LMF0-F1
#
_entry.id   AF-A0A9D2LMF0-F1
#
_cell.length_a   1.000
_cell.length_b   1.000
_cell.length_c   1.000
_cell.angle_alpha   90.00
_cell.angle_beta   90.00
_cell.angle_gamma   90.00
#
_symmetry.space_group_name_H-M   'P 1'
#
loop_
_entity.id
_entity.type
_entity.pdbx_description
1 polymer ?
#
loop_
_entity_poly.entity_id
_entity_poly.type
_entity_poly.pdbx_seq_one_letter_code
_entity_poly.pdbx_strand_id
1 'polypeptide(L)'
;MQKGKYGLYLWFYAALAFILAILGQTLLCGLLLGFVIIAERDEWLTRQVIQAFCLCFFNAIVNVVLGIFDPLERIPLVGNAFSVIFGIISGVISLLILIFAIVALVNVCRGKEAGVPLAKQFAHRAYGIVEQKVYTNMSQQ
;
A
#
# COMPACT_ATOMS: atom_id res chain seq x y z
N MET A 1 -14.23 -18.72 -0.42
CA MET A 1 -13.96 -17.37 -0.98
C MET A 1 -15.27 -16.60 -0.98
N GLN A 2 -15.35 -15.51 -0.22
CA GLN A 2 -16.58 -14.72 -0.10
C GLN A 2 -16.75 -13.80 -1.32
N LYS A 3 -17.97 -13.77 -1.85
CA LYS A 3 -18.40 -12.76 -2.82
C LYS A 3 -18.76 -11.50 -2.03
N GLY A 4 -18.30 -10.36 -2.51
CA GLY A 4 -18.68 -9.04 -1.99
C GLY A 4 -20.13 -8.70 -2.34
N LYS A 5 -20.58 -7.55 -1.85
CA LYS A 5 -21.97 -7.07 -1.97
C LYS A 5 -22.36 -6.80 -3.42
N TYR A 6 -21.39 -6.49 -4.28
CA TYR A 6 -21.58 -6.30 -5.73
C TYR A 6 -21.35 -7.59 -6.55
N GLY A 7 -21.22 -8.75 -5.91
CA GLY A 7 -21.08 -10.05 -6.60
C GLY A 7 -19.67 -10.35 -7.13
N LEU A 8 -18.74 -9.40 -7.06
CA LEU A 8 -17.32 -9.62 -7.32
C LEU A 8 -16.63 -10.27 -6.12
N TYR A 9 -15.56 -11.02 -6.36
CA TYR A 9 -14.81 -11.64 -5.29
C TYR A 9 -13.99 -10.60 -4.52
N LEU A 10 -14.02 -10.66 -3.18
CA LEU A 10 -13.28 -9.71 -2.32
C LEU A 10 -11.77 -9.69 -2.63
N TRP A 11 -11.20 -10.86 -2.97
CA TRP A 11 -9.78 -10.96 -3.34
C TRP A 11 -9.44 -10.14 -4.60
N PHE A 12 -10.39 -9.93 -5.52
CA PHE A 12 -10.15 -9.16 -6.75
C PHE A 12 -9.89 -7.69 -6.42
N TYR A 13 -10.71 -7.10 -5.54
CA TYR A 13 -10.50 -5.72 -5.07
C TYR A 13 -9.17 -5.57 -4.35
N ALA A 14 -8.82 -6.53 -3.49
CA ALA A 14 -7.55 -6.51 -2.78
C ALA A 14 -6.36 -6.68 -3.73
N ALA A 15 -6.45 -7.58 -4.72
CA ALA A 15 -5.42 -7.75 -5.75
C ALA A 15 -5.27 -6.48 -6.60
N LEU A 16 -6.39 -5.86 -6.99
CA LEU A 16 -6.38 -4.58 -7.70
C LEU A 16 -5.69 -3.48 -6.89
N ALA A 17 -5.92 -3.41 -5.58
CA ALA A 17 -5.23 -2.46 -4.70
C ALA A 17 -3.71 -2.64 -4.73
N PHE A 18 -3.22 -3.88 -4.67
CA PHE A 18 -1.78 -4.17 -4.75
C PHE A 18 -1.20 -3.89 -6.13
N ILE A 19 -1.95 -4.14 -7.21
CA ILE A 19 -1.54 -3.75 -8.57
C ILE A 19 -1.40 -2.22 -8.64
N LEU A 20 -2.39 -1.46 -8.17
CA LEU A 20 -2.33 0.00 -8.12
C LEU A 20 -1.17 0.52 -7.27
N ALA A 21 -0.86 -0.17 -6.17
CA ALA A 21 0.28 0.15 -5.32
C ALA A 21 1.63 -0.08 -6.03
N ILE A 22 1.76 -1.16 -6.79
CA ILE A 22 2.95 -1.44 -7.62
C ILE A 22 3.10 -0.38 -8.73
N LEU A 23 1.99 0.03 -9.34
CA LEU A 23 1.96 1.08 -10.36
C LEU A 23 2.23 2.48 -9.78
N GLY A 24 2.34 2.64 -8.46
CA GLY A 24 2.55 3.93 -7.79
C GLY A 24 1.36 4.87 -7.87
N GLN A 25 0.16 4.36 -8.17
CA GLN A 25 -1.06 5.15 -8.31
C GLN A 25 -1.70 5.41 -6.94
N THR A 26 -1.07 6.28 -6.14
CA THR A 26 -1.48 6.58 -4.76
C THR A 26 -2.91 7.13 -4.67
N LEU A 27 -3.32 8.00 -5.62
CA LEU A 27 -4.68 8.56 -5.64
C LEU A 27 -5.74 7.50 -5.93
N LEU A 28 -5.53 6.65 -6.93
CA LEU A 28 -6.45 5.56 -7.26
C LEU A 28 -6.50 4.50 -6.16
N CYS A 29 -5.36 4.18 -5.55
CA CYS A 29 -5.29 3.27 -4.41
C CYS A 29 -6.05 3.82 -3.20
N GLY A 30 -5.94 5.14 -2.93
CA GLY A 30 -6.70 5.81 -1.87
C GLY A 30 -8.20 5.87 -2.16
N LEU A 31 -8.59 6.11 -3.42
CA LEU A 31 -9.99 6.09 -3.83
C LEU A 31 -10.60 4.70 -3.69
N LEU A 32 -9.87 3.65 -4.08
CA LEU A 32 -10.27 2.26 -3.90
C LEU A 32 -10.42 1.92 -2.41
N LEU A 33 -9.52 2.40 -1.56
CA LEU A 33 -9.63 2.27 -0.11
C LEU A 33 -10.92 2.92 0.42
N GLY A 34 -11.22 4.15 0.01
CA GLY A 34 -12.45 4.84 0.37
C GLY A 34 -13.69 4.08 -0.09
N PHE A 35 -13.68 3.58 -1.33
CA PHE A 35 -14.77 2.76 -1.88
C PHE A 35 -14.98 1.48 -1.06
N VAL A 36 -13.90 0.75 -0.76
CA VAL A 36 -13.96 -0.49 0.04
C VAL A 36 -14.52 -0.26 1.43
N ILE A 37 -14.11 0.82 2.10
CA ILE A 37 -14.58 1.16 3.45
C ILE A 37 -16.08 1.52 3.44
N ILE A 38 -16.54 2.30 2.47
CA ILE A 38 -17.90 2.86 2.47
C ILE A 38 -18.91 1.88 1.87
N ALA A 39 -18.57 1.31 0.70
CA ALA A 39 -19.47 0.51 -0.11
C ALA A 39 -19.44 -0.97 0.29
N GLU A 40 -18.24 -1.54 0.42
CA GLU A 40 -18.09 -3.00 0.57
C GLU A 40 -18.06 -3.46 2.01
N ARG A 41 -17.60 -2.61 2.92
CA ARG A 41 -17.73 -2.79 4.38
C ARG A 41 -17.22 -4.14 4.89
N ASP A 42 -16.20 -4.67 4.22
CA ASP A 42 -15.60 -5.95 4.57
C ASP A 42 -14.31 -5.74 5.35
N GLU A 43 -14.21 -6.37 6.52
CA GLU A 43 -13.08 -6.23 7.43
C GLU A 43 -11.79 -6.78 6.81
N TRP A 44 -11.86 -7.95 6.17
CA TRP A 44 -10.70 -8.60 5.59
C TRP A 44 -10.15 -7.77 4.43
N LEU A 45 -11.01 -7.34 3.52
CA LEU A 45 -10.68 -6.52 2.35
C LEU A 45 -10.13 -5.16 2.76
N THR A 46 -10.79 -4.48 3.70
CA THR A 46 -10.32 -3.17 4.18
C THR A 46 -8.90 -3.26 4.73
N ARG A 47 -8.58 -4.29 5.51
CA ARG A 47 -7.21 -4.51 6.00
C ARG A 47 -6.20 -4.70 4.87
N GLN A 48 -6.55 -5.44 3.82
CA GLN A 48 -5.65 -5.64 2.67
C GLN A 48 -5.42 -4.33 1.91
N VAL A 49 -6.48 -3.56 1.66
CA VAL A 49 -6.38 -2.31 0.91
C VAL A 49 -5.63 -1.24 1.70
N ILE A 50 -5.75 -1.21 3.04
CA ILE A 50 -4.90 -0.33 3.88
C ILE A 50 -3.42 -0.71 3.76
N GLN A 51 -3.08 -2.01 3.76
CA GLN A 51 -1.70 -2.46 3.58
C GLN A 51 -1.15 -2.05 2.21
N ALA A 52 -1.93 -2.23 1.14
CA ALA A 52 -1.56 -1.80 -0.21
C ALA A 52 -1.36 -0.27 -0.29
N PHE A 53 -2.28 0.50 0.29
CA PHE A 53 -2.18 1.96 0.34
C PHE A 53 -0.94 2.42 1.11
N CYS A 54 -0.64 1.81 2.26
CA CYS A 54 0.54 2.13 3.05
C CYS A 54 1.84 1.86 2.28
N LEU A 55 1.90 0.75 1.54
CA LEU A 55 3.05 0.42 0.70
C LEU A 55 3.23 1.42 -0.44
N CYS A 56 2.14 1.83 -1.09
CA CYS A 56 2.15 2.86 -2.13
C CYS A 56 2.59 4.22 -1.57
N PHE A 57 2.09 4.59 -0.39
CA PHE A 57 2.45 5.83 0.29
C PHE A 57 3.91 5.86 0.72
N PHE A 58 4.42 4.75 1.25
CA PHE A 58 5.84 4.61 1.59
C PHE A 58 6.73 4.75 0.35
N ASN A 59 6.37 4.11 -0.75
CA ASN A 59 7.08 4.26 -2.03
C ASN A 59 7.09 5.72 -2.51
N ALA A 60 5.97 6.43 -2.39
CA ALA A 60 5.89 7.85 -2.72
C ALA A 60 6.83 8.71 -1.85
N ILE A 61 6.88 8.46 -0.54
CA ILE A 61 7.80 9.16 0.37
C ILE A 61 9.26 8.90 -0.01
N VAL A 62 9.63 7.64 -0.25
CA VAL A 62 11.00 7.28 -0.64
C VAL A 62 11.41 8.03 -1.90
N ASN A 63 10.55 8.07 -2.92
CA ASN A 63 10.83 8.80 -4.16
C ASN A 63 10.99 10.31 -3.93
N VAL A 64 10.15 10.92 -3.09
CA VAL A 64 10.28 12.36 -2.75
C VAL A 64 11.59 12.63 -1.99
N VAL A 65 11.94 11.79 -1.01
CA VAL A 65 13.17 11.94 -0.23
C VAL A 65 14.40 11.80 -1.12
N LEU A 66 14.42 10.82 -2.02
CA LEU A 66 15.51 10.66 -2.99
C LEU A 66 15.62 11.88 -3.92
N GLY A 67 14.48 12.40 -4.41
CA GLY A 67 14.45 13.58 -5.28
C GLY A 67 14.95 14.88 -4.63
N ILE A 68 14.99 14.96 -3.30
CA ILE A 68 15.59 16.11 -2.59
C ILE A 68 17.12 16.12 -2.72
N PHE A 69 17.75 14.96 -2.91
CA PHE A 69 19.21 14.82 -3.03
C PHE A 69 19.72 14.94 -4.47
N ASP A 70 18.85 14.86 -5.49
CA ASP A 70 19.18 15.08 -6.91
C ASP A 70 20.00 16.36 -7.20
N PRO A 71 19.75 17.53 -6.57
CA PRO A 71 20.54 18.74 -6.82
C PRO A 71 21.99 18.61 -6.32
N LEU A 72 22.22 17.77 -5.30
CA LEU A 72 23.53 17.55 -4.68
C LEU A 72 24.42 16.65 -5.56
N GLU A 73 23.80 15.81 -6.41
CA GLU A 73 24.49 14.99 -7.40
C GLU A 73 25.07 15.79 -8.58
N ARG A 74 24.64 17.06 -8.77
CA ARG A 74 25.17 17.93 -9.84
C ARG A 74 26.59 18.46 -9.58
N ILE A 75 27.18 18.22 -8.40
CA ILE A 75 28.55 18.62 -8.10
C ILE A 75 29.52 17.55 -8.65
N PRO A 76 30.42 17.87 -9.60
CA PRO A 76 31.12 16.87 -10.43
C PRO A 76 32.04 15.89 -9.71
N LEU A 77 32.52 16.20 -8.49
CA LEU A 77 33.41 15.32 -7.71
C LEU A 77 32.69 14.56 -6.59
N VAL A 78 31.79 15.24 -5.87
CA VAL A 78 31.01 14.65 -4.76
C VAL A 78 29.82 13.87 -5.31
N GLY A 79 29.19 14.37 -6.38
CA GLY A 79 28.01 13.80 -7.00
C GLY A 79 28.24 12.44 -7.64
N ASN A 80 29.41 12.16 -8.23
CA ASN A 80 29.68 10.86 -8.81
C ASN A 80 29.74 9.73 -7.77
N ALA A 81 30.36 9.98 -6.61
CA ALA A 81 30.42 9.01 -5.52
C ALA A 81 29.07 8.88 -4.80
N PHE A 82 28.37 10.01 -4.59
CA PHE A 82 27.06 10.02 -3.97
C PHE A 82 26.01 9.30 -4.82
N SER A 83 25.97 9.57 -6.12
CA SER A 83 24.99 9.00 -7.07
C SER A 83 25.12 7.48 -7.21
N VAL A 84 26.35 6.94 -7.23
CA VAL A 84 26.55 5.48 -7.27
C VAL A 84 26.06 4.81 -5.98
N ILE A 85 26.40 5.37 -4.81
CA ILE A 85 25.97 4.82 -3.52
C ILE A 85 24.45 4.95 -3.37
N PHE A 86 23.88 6.13 -3.61
CA PHE A 86 22.45 6.37 -3.52
C PHE A 86 21.66 5.53 -4.51
N GLY A 87 22.14 5.36 -5.74
CA GLY A 87 21.54 4.51 -6.76
C GLY A 87 21.47 3.04 -6.31
N ILE A 88 22.55 2.52 -5.68
CA ILE A 88 22.54 1.16 -5.14
C ILE A 88 21.54 1.03 -3.99
N ILE A 89 21.52 1.96 -3.01
CA ILE A 89 20.59 1.81 -1.87
C ILE A 89 19.14 1.99 -2.33
N SER A 90 18.88 2.94 -3.23
CA SER A 90 17.56 3.16 -3.83
C SER A 90 17.10 1.91 -4.57
N GLY A 91 17.96 1.33 -5.42
CA GLY A 91 17.68 0.08 -6.12
C GLY A 91 17.34 -1.08 -5.18
N VAL A 92 18.10 -1.24 -4.09
CA VAL A 92 17.83 -2.27 -3.07
C VAL A 92 16.49 -2.02 -2.37
N ILE A 93 16.21 -0.78 -1.96
CA ILE A 93 14.95 -0.41 -1.29
C ILE A 93 13.75 -0.65 -2.22
N SER A 94 13.82 -0.18 -3.47
CA SER A 94 12.77 -0.41 -4.48
C SER A 94 12.55 -1.89 -4.74
N LEU A 95 13.63 -2.68 -4.81
CA LEU A 95 13.55 -4.14 -4.98
C LEU A 95 12.87 -4.81 -3.78
N LEU A 96 13.21 -4.43 -2.56
CA LEU A 96 12.58 -4.97 -1.35
C LEU A 96 11.09 -4.63 -1.29
N ILE A 97 10.71 -3.38 -1.57
CA ILE A 97 9.30 -2.95 -1.64
C ILE A 97 8.54 -3.78 -2.68
N LEU A 98 9.13 -4.01 -3.86
CA LEU A 98 8.53 -4.81 -4.91
C LEU A 98 8.34 -6.28 -4.48
N ILE A 99 9.33 -6.89 -3.84
CA ILE A 99 9.23 -8.27 -3.32
C ILE A 99 8.07 -8.36 -2.32
N PHE A 100 7.99 -7.41 -1.37
CA PHE A 100 6.88 -7.39 -0.41
C PHE A 100 5.53 -7.18 -1.08
N ALA A 101 5.44 -6.33 -2.11
CA ALA A 101 4.21 -6.12 -2.88
C ALA A 101 3.75 -7.41 -3.59
N ILE A 102 4.68 -8.14 -4.21
CA ILE A 102 4.38 -9.39 -4.92
C ILE A 102 3.96 -10.49 -3.95
N VAL A 103 4.67 -10.65 -2.83
CA VAL A 103 4.29 -11.63 -1.78
C VAL A 103 2.89 -11.32 -1.24
N ALA A 104 2.61 -10.05 -0.97
CA ALA A 104 1.31 -9.60 -0.52
C ALA A 104 0.20 -9.85 -1.54
N LEU A 105 0.44 -9.55 -2.82
CA LEU A 105 -0.47 -9.84 -3.93
C LEU A 105 -0.79 -11.35 -3.98
N VAL A 106 0.23 -12.21 -3.93
CA VAL A 106 0.04 -13.67 -3.98
C VAL A 106 -0.73 -14.18 -2.77
N ASN A 107 -0.45 -13.66 -1.57
CA ASN A 107 -1.17 -14.02 -0.36
C ASN A 107 -2.65 -13.62 -0.44
N VAL A 108 -2.93 -12.40 -0.91
CA VAL A 108 -4.29 -11.88 -1.10
C VAL A 108 -5.07 -12.69 -2.13
N CYS A 109 -4.46 -13.03 -3.26
CA CYS A 109 -5.08 -13.89 -4.27
C CYS A 109 -5.38 -15.29 -3.73
N ARG A 110 -4.60 -15.77 -2.75
CA ARG A 110 -4.83 -17.03 -2.03
C ARG A 110 -5.84 -16.90 -0.88
N GLY A 111 -6.45 -15.73 -0.67
CA GLY A 111 -7.38 -15.45 0.42
C GLY A 111 -6.72 -15.36 1.80
N LYS A 112 -5.39 -15.26 1.85
CA LYS A 112 -4.63 -15.04 3.07
C LYS A 112 -4.45 -13.53 3.30
N GLU A 113 -4.17 -13.14 4.52
CA GLU A 113 -3.74 -11.77 4.78
C GLU A 113 -2.45 -11.48 3.99
N ALA A 114 -2.37 -10.30 3.37
CA ALA A 114 -1.23 -9.82 2.60
C ALA A 114 0.08 -9.97 3.37
N GLY A 115 0.06 -9.70 4.67
CA GLY A 115 1.18 -9.99 5.55
C GLY A 115 2.39 -9.08 5.29
N VAL A 116 2.15 -7.85 4.82
CA VAL A 116 3.21 -6.86 4.61
C VAL A 116 3.81 -6.48 5.97
N PRO A 117 5.11 -6.75 6.22
CA PRO A 117 5.76 -6.33 7.46
C PRO A 117 5.69 -4.80 7.62
N LEU A 118 5.58 -4.30 8.86
CA LEU A 118 5.24 -2.91 9.23
C LEU A 118 3.80 -2.48 8.90
N ALA A 119 3.32 -2.68 7.68
CA ALA A 119 1.98 -2.25 7.29
C ALA A 119 0.87 -3.06 7.98
N LYS A 120 1.13 -4.31 8.41
CA LYS A 120 0.18 -5.12 9.19
C LYS A 120 -0.23 -4.47 10.51
N GLN A 121 0.73 -3.86 11.22
CA GLN A 121 0.48 -3.20 12.52
C GLN A 121 -0.28 -1.88 12.33
N PHE A 122 0.07 -1.12 11.29
CA PHE A 122 -0.65 0.10 10.92
C PHE A 122 -2.06 -0.20 10.43
N ALA A 123 -2.25 -1.24 9.61
CA ALA A 123 -3.56 -1.65 9.14
C ALA A 123 -4.47 -2.05 10.29
N HIS A 124 -3.96 -2.74 11.31
CA HIS A 124 -4.76 -3.11 12.48
C HIS A 124 -5.20 -1.87 13.29
N ARG A 125 -4.29 -0.91 13.53
CA ARG A 125 -4.64 0.35 14.22
C ARG A 125 -5.57 1.25 13.41
N ALA A 126 -5.30 1.42 12.12
CA ALA A 126 -6.13 2.23 11.23
C ALA A 126 -7.53 1.62 11.07
N TYR A 127 -7.60 0.30 10.97
CA TYR A 127 -8.88 -0.41 10.92
C TYR A 127 -9.71 -0.21 12.19
N GLY A 128 -9.11 -0.30 13.39
CA GLY A 128 -9.85 -0.06 14.63
C GLY A 128 -10.49 1.34 14.74
N ILE A 129 -9.85 2.36 14.15
CA ILE A 129 -10.42 3.73 14.07
C ILE A 129 -11.59 3.79 13.07
N VAL A 130 -11.47 3.10 11.94
CA VAL A 130 -12.52 3.02 10.92
C VAL A 130 -13.72 2.22 11.44
N GLU A 131 -13.48 1.14 12.18
CA GLU A 131 -14.49 0.30 12.82
C GLU A 131 -15.39 1.12 13.76
N GLN A 132 -14.78 1.84 14.71
CA GLN A 132 -15.51 2.69 15.67
C GLN A 132 -16.30 3.81 14.99
N LYS A 133 -15.76 4.43 13.92
CA LYS A 133 -16.42 5.58 13.28
C LYS A 133 -17.49 5.21 12.26
N VAL A 134 -17.33 4.10 11.54
CA VAL A 134 -18.20 3.78 10.39
C VAL A 134 -19.18 2.67 10.72
N TYR A 135 -18.77 1.66 11.50
CA TYR A 135 -19.60 0.47 11.72
C TYR A 135 -20.42 0.59 13.01
N THR A 136 -19.87 1.16 14.08
CA THR A 136 -20.61 1.36 15.34
C THR A 136 -21.70 2.44 15.25
N ASN A 137 -21.48 3.48 14.44
CA ASN A 137 -22.44 4.60 14.30
C ASN A 137 -23.65 4.29 13.39
N MET A 138 -23.65 3.17 12.68
CA MET A 138 -24.77 2.75 11.81
C MET A 138 -25.58 1.56 12.35
N SER A 139 -25.13 0.93 13.43
CA SER A 139 -25.98 -0.02 14.19
C SER A 139 -26.92 0.69 15.19
N GLN A 140 -26.84 2.02 15.31
CA GLN A 140 -27.70 2.85 16.14
C GLN A 140 -28.68 3.73 15.34
N GLN A 141 -28.78 3.52 14.01
CA GLN A 141 -29.80 4.14 13.15
C GLN A 141 -30.77 3.10 12.61
#